data_AF-A0A369KQ24-F1
#
_entry.id   AF-A0A369KQ24-F1
#
_cell.length_a   1.000
_cell.length_b   1.000
_cell.length_c   1.000
_cell.angle_alpha   90.00
_cell.angle_beta   90.00
_cell.angle_gamma   90.00
#
_symmetry.space_group_name_H-M   'P 1'
#
loop_
_entity.id
_entity.type
_entity.pdbx_description
1 polymer ?
#
loop_
_entity_poly.entity_id
_entity_poly.type
_entity_poly.pdbx_seq_one_letter_code
_entity_poly.pdbx_strand_id
1 'polypeptide(L)'
;MDNQNKILIKEMVQLDSTDLAKGYPKWFRFIEIVGLILFFLLITLIFKKILFLSFELWFLFVPALFLGWIFSDFLAGVVHWAGDTWGSVDVPILGPALIRPFREHHVDPTSITRHDFIETNAASALAGIPVLSLCLLMNVGPELKLNSFLVFFIFSMIFFVFFTNQIHKWSHTSNPNKIIKFLQKYHILLNPNHHNIHHTPPFNKYYCITSGWLNPILNRIQFFPRMEIVITKFTKALPRREDLGTTVAERLFEVSQSSPISKIHE
;
A
#
# COMPACT_ATOMS: atom_id res chain seq x y z
N MET A 1 25.86 5.23 10.05
CA MET A 1 24.64 6.02 10.35
C MET A 1 25.06 7.42 10.70
N ASP A 2 24.57 8.42 9.97
CA ASP A 2 24.82 9.84 10.23
C ASP A 2 24.38 10.21 11.66
N ASN A 3 25.07 11.17 12.29
CA ASN A 3 24.82 11.63 13.65
C ASN A 3 23.38 12.20 13.78
N GLN A 4 22.87 12.83 12.71
CA GLN A 4 21.48 13.31 12.64
C GLN A 4 20.45 12.18 12.73
N ASN A 5 20.70 11.03 12.07
CA ASN A 5 19.78 9.89 12.10
C ASN A 5 19.72 9.24 13.50
N LYS A 6 20.82 9.26 14.25
CA LYS A 6 20.83 8.77 15.65
C LYS A 6 20.02 9.69 16.56
N ILE A 7 20.09 11.00 16.36
CA ILE A 7 19.32 11.98 17.12
C ILE A 7 17.83 11.83 16.82
N LEU A 8 17.45 11.70 15.55
CA LEU A 8 16.06 11.47 15.13
C LEU A 8 15.44 10.26 15.84
N ILE A 9 16.13 9.11 15.81
CA ILE A 9 15.63 7.88 16.46
C ILE A 9 15.45 8.07 17.97
N LYS A 10 16.34 8.81 18.63
CA LYS A 10 16.28 9.03 20.08
C LYS A 10 15.12 9.93 20.51
N GLU A 11 14.68 10.84 19.63
CA GLU A 11 13.62 11.82 19.89
C GLU A 11 12.22 11.35 19.45
N MET A 12 12.13 10.22 18.73
CA MET A 12 10.85 9.66 18.29
C MET A 12 10.00 9.20 19.47
N VAL A 13 8.73 9.60 19.46
CA VAL A 13 7.71 9.15 20.43
C VAL A 13 6.70 8.28 19.70
N GLN A 14 7.13 7.06 19.36
CA GLN A 14 6.25 6.05 18.78
C GLN A 14 5.34 5.43 19.83
N LEU A 15 4.16 5.01 19.40
CA LEU A 15 3.25 4.23 20.24
C LEU A 15 3.90 2.91 20.67
N ASP A 16 3.58 2.47 21.88
CA ASP A 16 4.11 1.23 22.42
C ASP A 16 3.63 0.02 21.59
N SER A 17 4.55 -0.91 21.34
CA SER A 17 4.26 -2.13 20.55
C SER A 17 3.11 -2.97 21.11
N THR A 18 2.95 -3.02 22.44
CA THR A 18 1.84 -3.76 23.08
C THR A 18 0.52 -3.03 22.96
N ASP A 19 0.54 -1.69 22.94
CA ASP A 19 -0.64 -0.89 22.66
C ASP A 19 -1.07 -1.04 21.21
N LEU A 20 -0.13 -1.09 20.26
CA LEU A 20 -0.40 -1.29 18.83
C LEU A 20 -0.94 -2.70 18.54
N ALA A 21 -0.43 -3.73 19.22
CA ALA A 21 -0.88 -5.12 19.09
C ALA A 21 -2.32 -5.38 19.56
N LYS A 22 -3.00 -4.39 20.17
CA LYS A 22 -4.44 -4.48 20.47
C LYS A 22 -5.22 -4.54 19.16
N GLY A 23 -5.75 -5.73 18.86
CA GLY A 23 -6.60 -5.96 17.70
C GLY A 23 -7.94 -5.21 17.75
N TYR A 24 -8.71 -5.30 16.67
CA TYR A 24 -10.03 -4.68 16.55
C TYR A 24 -11.14 -5.56 17.19
N PRO A 25 -12.36 -5.01 17.41
CA PRO A 25 -13.47 -5.77 17.98
C PRO A 25 -13.82 -7.05 17.21
N LYS A 26 -14.17 -8.13 17.91
CA LYS A 26 -14.47 -9.45 17.30
C LYS A 26 -15.54 -9.42 16.20
N TRP A 27 -16.49 -8.48 16.25
CA TRP A 27 -17.51 -8.33 15.20
C TRP A 27 -16.94 -7.89 13.85
N PHE A 28 -15.81 -7.18 13.84
CA PHE A 28 -15.20 -6.73 12.60
C PHE A 28 -14.65 -7.92 11.78
N ARG A 29 -14.23 -9.00 12.45
CA ARG A 29 -13.84 -10.25 11.79
C ARG A 29 -14.97 -10.84 10.94
N PHE A 30 -16.22 -10.69 11.38
CA PHE A 30 -17.37 -11.12 10.58
C PHE A 30 -17.47 -10.31 9.27
N ILE A 31 -17.26 -8.99 9.32
CA ILE A 31 -17.27 -8.13 8.13
C ILE A 31 -16.15 -8.50 7.17
N GLU A 32 -14.95 -8.78 7.68
CA GLU A 32 -13.82 -9.22 6.85
C GLU A 32 -14.12 -10.53 6.11
N ILE A 33 -14.71 -11.52 6.80
CA ILE A 33 -15.09 -12.80 6.19
C ILE A 33 -16.14 -12.58 5.10
N VAL A 34 -17.21 -11.85 5.40
CA VAL A 34 -18.26 -11.54 4.42
C VAL A 34 -17.68 -10.76 3.24
N GLY A 35 -16.80 -9.79 3.51
CA GLY A 35 -16.10 -9.00 2.51
C GLY A 35 -15.23 -9.85 1.60
N LEU A 36 -14.46 -10.79 2.13
CA LEU A 36 -13.66 -11.72 1.34
C LEU A 36 -14.53 -12.62 0.47
N ILE A 37 -15.61 -13.19 1.01
CA ILE A 37 -16.55 -14.01 0.24
C ILE A 37 -17.12 -13.20 -0.93
N LEU A 38 -17.58 -11.98 -0.66
CA LEU A 38 -18.13 -11.10 -1.69
C LEU A 38 -17.07 -10.70 -2.73
N PHE A 39 -15.85 -10.40 -2.29
CA PHE A 39 -14.72 -10.09 -3.17
C PHE A 39 -14.42 -11.24 -4.14
N PHE A 40 -14.29 -12.47 -3.63
CA PHE A 40 -14.02 -13.64 -4.47
C PHE A 40 -15.20 -13.95 -5.40
N LEU A 41 -16.44 -13.74 -4.96
CA LEU A 41 -17.61 -13.83 -5.82
C LEU A 41 -17.52 -12.83 -6.98
N LEU A 42 -17.26 -11.55 -6.69
CA LEU A 42 -17.15 -10.49 -7.70
C LEU A 42 -15.99 -10.74 -8.68
N ILE A 43 -14.81 -11.11 -8.19
CA ILE A 43 -13.66 -11.49 -9.02
C ILE A 43 -14.03 -12.67 -9.93
N THR A 44 -14.73 -13.68 -9.42
CA THR A 44 -15.16 -14.84 -10.22
C THR A 44 -16.15 -14.45 -11.31
N LEU A 45 -17.13 -13.59 -11.00
CA LEU A 45 -18.11 -13.10 -11.96
C LEU A 45 -17.47 -12.27 -13.06
N ILE A 46 -16.56 -11.35 -12.70
CA ILE A 46 -15.83 -10.55 -13.68
C ILE A 46 -14.91 -11.43 -14.51
N PHE A 47 -14.20 -12.38 -13.90
CA PHE A 47 -13.34 -13.32 -14.62
C PHE A 47 -14.13 -14.08 -15.69
N LYS A 48 -15.30 -14.63 -15.36
CA LYS A 48 -16.19 -15.30 -16.33
C LYS A 48 -16.62 -14.36 -17.46
N LYS A 49 -16.94 -13.11 -17.14
CA LYS A 49 -17.34 -12.08 -18.10
C LYS A 49 -16.22 -11.73 -19.08
N ILE A 50 -14.96 -11.71 -18.63
CA ILE A 50 -13.81 -11.31 -19.46
C ILE A 50 -13.07 -12.47 -20.11
N LEU A 51 -13.29 -13.72 -19.68
CA LEU A 51 -12.45 -14.87 -20.06
C LEU A 51 -12.36 -15.04 -21.58
N PHE A 52 -13.47 -15.21 -22.28
CA PHE A 52 -13.45 -15.40 -23.74
C PHE A 52 -12.98 -14.15 -24.48
N LEU A 53 -13.41 -12.97 -24.00
CA LEU A 53 -13.03 -11.69 -24.57
C LEU A 53 -11.52 -11.43 -24.44
N SER A 54 -10.87 -11.96 -23.40
CA SER A 54 -9.42 -11.80 -23.19
C SER A 54 -8.59 -12.51 -24.27
N PHE A 55 -9.11 -13.59 -24.88
CA PHE A 55 -8.45 -14.26 -26.00
C PHE A 55 -8.63 -13.47 -27.30
N GLU A 56 -9.84 -12.97 -27.57
CA GLU A 56 -10.13 -12.18 -28.76
C GLU A 56 -9.41 -10.82 -28.74
N LEU A 57 -9.41 -10.16 -27.58
CA LEU A 57 -8.78 -8.86 -27.35
C LEU A 57 -7.46 -9.00 -26.58
N TRP A 58 -6.67 -10.04 -26.85
CA TRP A 58 -5.40 -10.30 -26.14
C TRP A 58 -4.44 -9.11 -26.18
N PHE A 59 -4.45 -8.36 -27.29
CA PHE A 59 -3.62 -7.17 -27.50
C PHE A 59 -4.03 -5.99 -26.60
N LEU A 60 -5.24 -6.00 -26.02
CA LEU A 60 -5.67 -5.08 -24.96
C LEU A 60 -5.47 -5.70 -23.58
N PHE A 61 -5.78 -7.00 -23.45
CA PHE A 61 -5.71 -7.73 -22.19
C PHE A 61 -4.28 -7.77 -21.62
N VAL A 62 -3.29 -8.14 -22.42
CA VAL A 62 -1.89 -8.27 -21.95
C VAL A 62 -1.33 -6.93 -21.45
N PRO A 63 -1.44 -5.80 -22.19
CA PRO A 63 -1.06 -4.50 -21.66
C PRO A 63 -1.85 -4.09 -20.42
N ALA A 64 -3.17 -4.36 -20.39
CA ALA A 64 -4.01 -4.06 -19.24
C ALA A 64 -3.57 -4.83 -17.98
N LEU A 65 -3.18 -6.11 -18.12
CA LEU A 65 -2.64 -6.89 -17.02
C LEU A 65 -1.36 -6.26 -16.47
N PHE A 66 -0.42 -5.93 -17.35
CA PHE A 66 0.87 -5.35 -16.98
C PHE A 66 0.74 -3.96 -16.36
N LEU A 67 -0.11 -3.10 -16.94
CA LEU A 67 -0.41 -1.79 -16.36
C LEU A 67 -1.13 -1.92 -15.03
N GLY A 68 -2.06 -2.87 -14.89
CA GLY A 68 -2.74 -3.15 -13.63
C GLY A 68 -1.77 -3.58 -12.53
N TRP A 69 -0.77 -4.40 -12.87
CA TRP A 69 0.32 -4.76 -11.96
C TRP A 69 1.11 -3.52 -11.50
N ILE A 70 1.57 -2.67 -12.42
CA ILE A 70 2.32 -1.44 -12.08
C ILE A 70 1.46 -0.51 -11.22
N PHE A 71 0.20 -0.33 -11.60
CA PHE A 71 -0.70 0.59 -10.88
C PHE A 71 -1.10 0.04 -9.51
N SER A 72 -1.14 -1.28 -9.34
CA SER A 72 -1.32 -1.89 -8.02
C SER A 72 -0.17 -1.57 -7.08
N ASP A 73 1.07 -1.51 -7.59
CA ASP A 73 2.26 -1.13 -6.82
C ASP A 73 2.19 0.35 -6.42
N PHE A 74 1.76 1.22 -7.34
CA PHE A 74 1.52 2.64 -7.06
C PHE A 74 0.45 2.82 -5.98
N LEU A 75 -0.72 2.22 -6.18
CA LEU A 75 -1.87 2.38 -5.30
C LEU A 75 -1.58 1.83 -3.90
N ALA A 76 -0.93 0.66 -3.80
CA ALA A 76 -0.48 0.12 -2.52
C ALA A 76 0.51 1.08 -1.84
N GLY A 77 1.43 1.68 -2.59
CA GLY A 77 2.35 2.70 -2.06
C GLY A 77 1.66 3.96 -1.55
N VAL A 78 0.62 4.45 -2.24
CA VAL A 78 -0.17 5.59 -1.77
C VAL A 78 -0.93 5.27 -0.48
N VAL A 79 -1.55 4.09 -0.40
CA VAL A 79 -2.28 3.66 0.81
C VAL A 79 -1.32 3.46 1.98
N HIS A 80 -0.17 2.83 1.73
CA HIS A 80 0.86 2.62 2.74
C HIS A 80 1.39 3.94 3.28
N TRP A 81 1.83 4.85 2.40
CA TRP A 81 2.23 6.20 2.79
C TRP A 81 1.14 6.92 3.59
N ALA A 82 -0.12 6.82 3.17
CA ALA A 82 -1.20 7.47 3.88
C ALA A 82 -1.40 6.93 5.31
N GLY A 83 -1.30 5.61 5.49
CA GLY A 83 -1.38 4.94 6.80
C GLY A 83 -0.24 5.30 7.75
N ASP A 84 0.99 5.39 7.22
CA ASP A 84 2.16 5.79 8.01
C ASP A 84 2.12 7.28 8.39
N THR A 85 1.55 8.11 7.51
CA THR A 85 1.72 9.56 7.58
C THR A 85 0.58 10.28 8.28
N TRP A 86 -0.66 9.83 8.12
CA TRP A 86 -1.83 10.62 8.49
C TRP A 86 -2.78 9.89 9.43
N GLY A 87 -3.62 10.67 10.12
CA GLY A 87 -4.67 10.15 11.02
C GLY A 87 -4.15 9.68 12.37
N SER A 88 -5.06 9.21 13.22
CA SER A 88 -4.76 8.63 14.53
C SER A 88 -5.27 7.20 14.60
N VAL A 89 -4.58 6.37 15.38
CA VAL A 89 -4.99 4.98 15.70
C VAL A 89 -6.28 4.92 16.53
N ASP A 90 -6.71 6.05 17.09
CA ASP A 90 -7.91 6.17 17.93
C ASP A 90 -9.18 6.52 17.14
N VAL A 91 -9.04 6.83 15.83
CA VAL A 91 -10.20 7.05 14.96
C VAL A 91 -11.05 5.78 14.92
N PRO A 92 -12.35 5.84 15.25
CA PRO A 92 -13.20 4.65 15.28
C PRO A 92 -13.15 3.89 13.95
N ILE A 93 -12.96 2.58 14.03
CA ILE A 93 -12.87 1.65 12.90
C ILE A 93 -11.60 1.87 12.05
N LEU A 94 -11.40 3.04 11.47
CA LEU A 94 -10.28 3.33 10.55
C LEU A 94 -8.92 3.25 11.24
N GLY A 95 -8.82 3.75 12.47
CA GLY A 95 -7.60 3.72 13.27
C GLY A 95 -7.14 2.27 13.49
N PRO A 96 -7.96 1.41 14.11
CA PRO A 96 -7.62 -0.01 14.31
C PRO A 96 -7.50 -0.84 13.04
N ALA A 97 -8.34 -0.62 12.02
CA ALA A 97 -8.43 -1.50 10.84
C ALA A 97 -7.44 -1.14 9.72
N LEU A 98 -6.95 0.10 9.66
CA LEU A 98 -6.04 0.57 8.61
C LEU A 98 -4.74 1.15 9.17
N ILE A 99 -4.83 2.20 9.99
CA ILE A 99 -3.67 3.00 10.41
C ILE A 99 -2.75 2.21 11.36
N ARG A 100 -3.34 1.52 12.34
CA ARG A 100 -2.61 0.78 13.37
C ARG A 100 -1.71 -0.33 12.79
N PRO A 101 -2.17 -1.21 11.89
CA PRO A 101 -1.29 -2.19 11.24
C PRO A 101 -0.08 -1.55 10.53
N PHE A 102 -0.29 -0.39 9.89
CA PHE A 102 0.81 0.36 9.28
C PHE A 102 1.81 0.89 10.32
N ARG A 103 1.38 1.37 11.48
CA ARG A 103 2.34 1.84 12.50
C ARG A 103 3.00 0.71 13.29
N GLU A 104 2.25 -0.35 13.57
CA GLU A 104 2.75 -1.53 14.28
C GLU A 104 3.92 -2.17 13.53
N HIS A 105 3.83 -2.31 12.21
CA HIS A 105 4.91 -2.92 11.44
C HIS A 105 6.16 -2.03 11.33
N HIS A 106 6.06 -0.73 11.56
CA HIS A 106 7.24 0.13 11.67
C HIS A 106 8.00 -0.03 12.99
N VAL A 107 7.28 -0.39 14.07
CA VAL A 107 7.85 -0.64 15.39
C VAL A 107 8.36 -2.08 15.50
N ASP A 108 7.56 -3.05 15.05
CA ASP A 108 7.94 -4.46 14.90
C ASP A 108 7.68 -4.91 13.46
N PRO A 109 8.71 -4.88 12.57
CA PRO A 109 8.59 -5.32 11.18
C PRO A 109 8.07 -6.74 11.00
N THR A 110 8.26 -7.61 11.99
CA THR A 110 7.80 -8.99 11.91
C THR A 110 6.34 -9.18 12.36
N SER A 111 5.66 -8.14 12.84
CA SER A 111 4.26 -8.21 13.31
C SER A 111 3.30 -8.73 12.26
N ILE A 112 3.40 -8.19 11.05
CA ILE A 112 2.60 -8.61 9.90
C ILE A 112 2.77 -10.11 9.59
N THR A 113 3.88 -10.74 9.97
CA THR A 113 4.09 -12.18 9.75
C THR A 113 3.20 -13.06 10.62
N ARG A 114 2.70 -12.52 11.73
CA ARG A 114 1.89 -13.22 12.74
C ARG A 114 0.38 -13.14 12.48
N HIS A 115 -0.05 -12.25 11.59
CA HIS A 115 -1.47 -12.11 11.21
C HIS A 115 -1.92 -13.29 10.36
N ASP A 116 -3.17 -13.71 10.45
CA ASP A 116 -3.71 -14.74 9.55
C ASP A 116 -4.02 -14.18 8.16
N PHE A 117 -4.49 -15.04 7.23
CA PHE A 117 -4.81 -14.63 5.86
C PHE A 117 -5.93 -13.57 5.81
N ILE A 118 -6.91 -13.65 6.71
CA ILE A 118 -8.06 -12.75 6.73
C ILE A 118 -7.58 -11.37 7.17
N GLU A 119 -6.92 -11.30 8.31
CA GLU A 119 -6.38 -10.05 8.87
C GLU A 119 -5.37 -9.39 7.92
N THR A 120 -4.59 -10.19 7.18
CA THR A 120 -3.63 -9.65 6.20
C THR A 120 -4.33 -9.02 4.99
N ASN A 121 -5.41 -9.63 4.46
CA ASN A 121 -5.91 -9.31 3.11
C ASN A 121 -7.34 -8.75 3.05
N ALA A 122 -8.14 -8.88 4.11
CA ALA A 122 -9.56 -8.51 4.07
C ALA A 122 -9.79 -7.02 3.87
N ALA A 123 -8.94 -6.15 4.40
CA ALA A 123 -9.04 -4.70 4.18
C ALA A 123 -8.90 -4.35 2.68
N SER A 124 -7.92 -4.95 2.00
CA SER A 124 -7.73 -4.80 0.55
C SER A 124 -8.91 -5.36 -0.25
N ALA A 125 -9.47 -6.50 0.18
CA ALA A 125 -10.67 -7.06 -0.42
C ALA A 125 -11.88 -6.12 -0.30
N LEU A 126 -12.15 -5.62 0.91
CA LEU A 126 -13.24 -4.68 1.21
C LEU A 126 -13.13 -3.40 0.37
N ALA A 127 -11.92 -2.85 0.24
CA ALA A 127 -11.66 -1.68 -0.60
C ALA A 127 -11.92 -1.94 -2.10
N GLY A 128 -11.68 -3.18 -2.57
CA GLY A 128 -11.91 -3.57 -3.97
C GLY A 128 -13.38 -3.80 -4.34
N ILE A 129 -14.24 -4.17 -3.39
CA ILE A 129 -15.66 -4.51 -3.62
C ILE A 129 -16.44 -3.43 -4.40
N PRO A 130 -16.46 -2.13 -4.01
CA PRO A 130 -17.22 -1.13 -4.74
C PRO A 130 -16.71 -0.96 -6.17
N VAL A 131 -15.39 -1.00 -6.38
CA VAL A 131 -14.76 -0.86 -7.70
C VAL A 131 -15.11 -2.03 -8.61
N LEU A 132 -15.02 -3.26 -8.09
CA LEU A 132 -15.42 -4.46 -8.83
C LEU A 132 -16.92 -4.47 -9.12
N SER A 133 -17.76 -4.00 -8.19
CA SER A 133 -19.21 -3.91 -8.40
C SER A 133 -19.54 -2.99 -9.57
N LEU A 134 -18.86 -1.84 -9.69
CA LEU A 134 -18.99 -0.95 -10.85
C LEU A 134 -18.50 -1.61 -12.16
N CYS A 135 -17.39 -2.35 -12.12
CA CYS A 135 -16.90 -3.09 -13.30
C CYS A 135 -17.90 -4.16 -13.79
N LEU A 136 -18.62 -4.79 -12.86
CA LEU A 136 -19.64 -5.78 -13.20
C LEU A 136 -20.80 -5.15 -14.00
N LEU A 137 -21.11 -3.87 -13.76
CA LEU A 137 -22.15 -3.12 -14.47
C LEU A 137 -21.73 -2.61 -15.86
N MET A 138 -20.42 -2.53 -16.15
CA MET A 138 -19.93 -2.01 -17.43
C MET A 138 -20.08 -3.01 -18.58
N ASN A 139 -20.62 -2.61 -19.72
CA ASN A 139 -20.64 -3.46 -20.91
C ASN A 139 -19.23 -3.60 -21.51
N VAL A 140 -18.85 -4.83 -21.88
CA VAL A 140 -17.57 -5.18 -22.52
C VAL A 140 -17.85 -5.95 -23.81
N GLY A 141 -16.94 -5.85 -24.78
CA GLY A 141 -17.06 -6.54 -26.06
C GLY A 141 -16.07 -6.00 -27.10
N PRO A 142 -15.93 -6.67 -28.26
CA PRO A 142 -14.97 -6.31 -29.30
C PRO A 142 -15.17 -4.89 -29.86
N GLU A 143 -16.43 -4.44 -29.91
CA GLU A 143 -16.81 -3.09 -30.32
C GLU A 143 -16.60 -2.04 -29.22
N LEU A 144 -16.51 -2.47 -27.95
CA LEU A 144 -16.35 -1.62 -26.78
C LEU A 144 -14.92 -1.72 -26.23
N LYS A 145 -13.93 -1.47 -27.09
CA LYS A 145 -12.50 -1.68 -26.79
C LYS A 145 -12.02 -0.95 -25.54
N LEU A 146 -12.41 0.32 -25.37
CA LEU A 146 -12.04 1.11 -24.20
C LEU A 146 -12.60 0.53 -22.91
N ASN A 147 -13.90 0.19 -22.87
CA ASN A 147 -14.51 -0.42 -21.70
C ASN A 147 -13.88 -1.77 -21.37
N SER A 148 -13.61 -2.58 -22.40
CA SER A 148 -12.98 -3.89 -22.23
C SER A 148 -11.57 -3.75 -21.65
N PHE A 149 -10.77 -2.83 -22.19
CA PHE A 149 -9.46 -2.50 -21.63
C PHE A 149 -9.54 -2.02 -20.18
N LEU A 150 -10.45 -1.10 -19.85
CA LEU A 150 -10.63 -0.59 -18.49
C LEU A 150 -11.02 -1.71 -17.52
N VAL A 151 -11.95 -2.59 -17.89
CA VAL A 151 -12.35 -3.72 -17.04
C VAL A 151 -11.19 -4.70 -16.86
N PHE A 152 -10.42 -5.01 -17.92
CA PHE A 152 -9.22 -5.85 -17.79
C PHE A 152 -8.17 -5.22 -16.86
N PHE A 153 -7.94 -3.92 -17.00
CA PHE A 153 -6.97 -3.16 -16.21
C PHE A 153 -7.37 -3.11 -14.74
N ILE A 154 -8.63 -2.74 -14.45
CA ILE A 154 -9.15 -2.66 -13.08
C ILE A 154 -9.20 -4.04 -12.44
N PHE A 155 -9.61 -5.08 -13.18
CA PHE A 155 -9.58 -6.46 -12.70
C PHE A 155 -8.17 -6.87 -12.27
N SER A 156 -7.17 -6.64 -13.13
CA SER A 156 -5.75 -6.91 -12.83
C SER A 156 -5.27 -6.12 -11.61
N MET A 157 -5.51 -4.81 -11.61
CA MET A 157 -5.09 -3.91 -10.53
C MET A 157 -5.65 -4.34 -9.18
N ILE A 158 -6.96 -4.57 -9.09
CA ILE A 158 -7.62 -4.97 -7.84
C ILE A 158 -7.19 -6.37 -7.41
N PHE A 159 -7.01 -7.30 -8.35
CA PHE A 159 -6.48 -8.63 -8.04
C PHE A 159 -5.10 -8.55 -7.38
N PHE A 160 -4.20 -7.69 -7.87
CA PHE A 160 -2.87 -7.54 -7.28
C PHE A 160 -2.84 -6.69 -6.02
N VAL A 161 -3.68 -5.65 -5.91
CA VAL A 161 -3.88 -4.90 -4.65
C VAL A 161 -4.34 -5.83 -3.53
N PHE A 162 -5.23 -6.79 -3.83
CA PHE A 162 -5.66 -7.79 -2.86
C PHE A 162 -4.48 -8.58 -2.27
N PHE A 163 -3.49 -8.93 -3.08
CA PHE A 163 -2.31 -9.67 -2.61
C PHE A 163 -1.17 -8.79 -2.07
N THR A 164 -1.25 -7.46 -2.14
CA THR A 164 -0.13 -6.57 -1.78
C THR A 164 0.32 -6.76 -0.33
N ASN A 165 -0.63 -6.89 0.61
CA ASN A 165 -0.32 -7.11 2.02
C ASN A 165 0.27 -8.49 2.26
N GLN A 166 -0.17 -9.51 1.51
CA GLN A 166 0.43 -10.84 1.55
C GLN A 166 1.87 -10.83 1.03
N ILE A 167 2.15 -10.04 -0.02
CA ILE A 167 3.49 -9.87 -0.57
C ILE A 167 4.39 -9.09 0.40
N HIS A 168 3.87 -8.03 1.02
CA HIS A 168 4.53 -7.28 2.09
C HIS A 168 4.88 -8.21 3.26
N LYS A 169 3.92 -9.03 3.72
CA LYS A 169 4.15 -10.05 4.75
C LYS A 169 5.30 -11.00 4.41
N TRP A 170 5.38 -11.45 3.16
CA TRP A 170 6.47 -12.32 2.72
C TRP A 170 7.83 -11.62 2.68
N SER A 171 7.87 -10.29 2.54
CA SER A 171 9.13 -9.53 2.60
C SER A 171 9.76 -9.48 3.99
N HIS A 172 8.95 -9.66 5.05
CA HIS A 172 9.40 -9.75 6.44
C HIS A 172 9.52 -11.18 6.97
N THR A 173 9.07 -12.16 6.19
CA THR A 173 9.17 -13.58 6.58
C THR A 173 10.63 -14.03 6.48
N SER A 174 11.18 -14.61 7.54
CA SER A 174 12.58 -15.05 7.58
C SER A 174 12.90 -16.22 6.65
N ASN A 175 11.96 -17.16 6.48
CA ASN A 175 12.15 -18.33 5.63
C ASN A 175 10.94 -18.59 4.70
N PRO A 176 10.70 -17.73 3.69
CA PRO A 176 9.62 -17.94 2.74
C PRO A 176 9.91 -19.17 1.86
N ASN A 177 8.86 -19.73 1.26
CA ASN A 177 9.01 -20.88 0.38
C ASN A 177 9.90 -20.55 -0.85
N LYS A 178 10.39 -21.59 -1.54
CA LYS A 178 11.34 -21.44 -2.66
C LYS A 178 10.80 -20.58 -3.82
N ILE A 179 9.49 -20.65 -4.09
CA ILE A 179 8.84 -19.89 -5.16
C ILE A 179 8.84 -18.40 -4.81
N ILE A 180 8.41 -18.04 -3.60
CA ILE A 180 8.39 -16.65 -3.14
C ILE A 180 9.81 -16.08 -3.11
N LYS A 181 10.80 -16.82 -2.59
CA LYS A 181 12.21 -16.40 -2.62
C LYS A 181 12.69 -16.13 -4.05
N PHE A 182 12.34 -16.99 -5.00
CA PHE A 182 12.67 -16.80 -6.41
C PHE A 182 12.05 -15.50 -6.94
N LEU A 183 10.74 -15.30 -6.75
CA LEU A 183 10.05 -14.11 -7.24
C LEU A 183 10.58 -12.81 -6.61
N GLN A 184 10.92 -12.83 -5.32
CA GLN A 184 11.55 -11.69 -4.62
C GLN A 184 12.97 -11.41 -5.12
N LYS A 185 13.76 -12.46 -5.42
CA LYS A 185 15.12 -12.32 -5.97
C LYS A 185 15.12 -11.59 -7.31
N TYR A 186 14.13 -11.85 -8.16
CA TYR A 186 13.99 -11.21 -9.47
C TYR A 186 13.09 -9.97 -9.45
N HIS A 187 12.76 -9.45 -8.25
CA HIS A 187 11.89 -8.29 -8.08
C HIS A 187 10.52 -8.42 -8.76
N ILE A 188 10.06 -9.65 -9.04
CA ILE A 188 8.68 -9.89 -9.47
C ILE A 188 7.73 -9.68 -8.29
N LEU A 189 8.14 -10.02 -7.07
CA LEU A 189 7.48 -9.61 -5.84
C LEU A 189 8.41 -8.69 -5.04
N LEU A 190 7.85 -7.96 -4.09
CA LEU A 190 8.61 -7.06 -3.21
C LEU A 190 9.82 -7.76 -2.57
N ASN A 191 11.02 -7.27 -2.92
CA ASN A 191 12.27 -7.78 -2.39
C ASN A 191 12.50 -7.29 -0.94
N PRO A 192 12.89 -8.16 0.01
CA PRO A 192 13.13 -7.78 1.41
C PRO A 192 14.15 -6.65 1.58
N ASN A 193 15.28 -6.68 0.87
CA ASN A 193 16.32 -5.66 0.99
C ASN A 193 15.86 -4.31 0.42
N HIS A 194 15.05 -4.35 -0.64
CA HIS A 194 14.46 -3.15 -1.24
C HIS A 194 13.46 -2.52 -0.28
N HIS A 195 12.61 -3.33 0.36
CA HIS A 195 11.64 -2.84 1.34
C HIS A 195 12.32 -2.35 2.62
N ASN A 196 13.45 -2.93 3.03
CA ASN A 196 14.21 -2.46 4.19
C ASN A 196 14.66 -0.99 4.06
N ILE A 197 14.78 -0.44 2.85
CA ILE A 197 15.08 0.98 2.64
C ILE A 197 13.98 1.88 3.23
N HIS A 198 12.73 1.45 3.16
CA HIS A 198 11.59 2.17 3.74
C HIS A 198 11.64 2.15 5.28
N HIS A 199 12.16 1.08 5.88
CA HIS A 199 12.42 0.96 7.33
C HIS A 199 13.67 1.70 7.82
N THR A 200 14.28 2.56 7.00
CA THR A 200 15.43 3.36 7.40
C THR A 200 15.08 4.84 7.50
N PRO A 201 15.65 5.58 8.48
CA PRO A 201 15.50 7.02 8.55
C PRO A 201 15.88 7.70 7.22
N PRO A 202 15.14 8.73 6.79
CA PRO A 202 14.08 9.44 7.52
C PRO A 202 12.67 8.86 7.34
N PHE A 203 12.55 7.58 6.95
CA PHE A 203 11.28 6.84 6.80
C PHE A 203 10.29 7.42 5.77
N ASN A 204 10.74 8.28 4.85
CA ASN A 204 9.86 9.04 3.97
C ASN A 204 9.84 8.55 2.51
N LYS A 205 10.25 7.31 2.26
CA LYS A 205 10.47 6.78 0.91
C LYS A 205 10.16 5.29 0.82
N TYR A 206 10.02 4.83 -0.42
CA TYR A 206 9.92 3.40 -0.78
C TYR A 206 8.65 2.69 -0.26
N TYR A 207 7.52 3.40 -0.29
CA TYR A 207 6.24 2.90 0.22
C TYR A 207 5.55 1.83 -0.66
N CYS A 208 5.91 1.68 -1.94
CA CYS A 208 5.30 0.66 -2.81
C CYS A 208 5.71 -0.76 -2.37
N ILE A 209 4.70 -1.60 -2.10
CA ILE A 209 4.85 -2.90 -1.43
C ILE A 209 4.37 -4.11 -2.26
N THR A 210 3.96 -3.92 -3.52
CA THR A 210 3.58 -5.04 -4.40
C THR A 210 4.81 -5.62 -5.10
N SER A 211 5.48 -4.80 -5.90
CA SER A 211 6.73 -5.12 -6.59
C SER A 211 7.88 -4.22 -6.13
N GLY A 212 7.56 -3.01 -5.69
CA GLY A 212 8.51 -1.95 -5.39
C GLY A 212 9.14 -1.30 -6.62
N TRP A 213 8.66 -1.59 -7.84
CA TRP A 213 9.22 -1.06 -9.10
C TRP A 213 9.15 0.46 -9.18
N LEU A 214 8.09 1.06 -8.63
CA LEU A 214 7.91 2.50 -8.70
C LEU A 214 8.70 3.26 -7.63
N ASN A 215 9.23 2.57 -6.61
CA ASN A 215 9.94 3.23 -5.51
C ASN A 215 11.13 4.10 -5.97
N PRO A 216 12.05 3.63 -6.84
CA PRO A 216 13.15 4.48 -7.32
C PRO A 216 12.65 5.71 -8.09
N ILE A 217 11.60 5.55 -8.89
CA ILE A 217 11.02 6.62 -9.72
C ILE A 217 10.37 7.68 -8.81
N LEU A 218 9.47 7.24 -7.92
CA LEU A 218 8.76 8.12 -6.98
C LEU A 218 9.71 8.83 -6.02
N ASN A 219 10.76 8.14 -5.57
CA ASN A 219 11.81 8.75 -4.74
C ASN A 219 12.62 9.80 -5.51
N ARG A 220 12.99 9.53 -6.77
CA ARG A 220 13.74 10.48 -7.61
C ARG A 220 12.97 11.78 -7.83
N ILE A 221 11.65 11.69 -8.01
CA ILE A 221 10.78 12.87 -8.16
C ILE A 221 10.25 13.40 -6.82
N GLN A 222 10.70 12.85 -5.68
CA GLN A 222 10.26 13.22 -4.34
C GLN A 222 8.72 13.26 -4.21
N PHE A 223 8.03 12.28 -4.80
CA PHE A 223 6.57 12.27 -4.88
C PHE A 223 5.90 12.44 -3.52
N PHE A 224 6.20 11.54 -2.56
CA PHE A 224 5.58 11.57 -1.24
C PHE A 224 5.91 12.83 -0.42
N PRO A 225 7.19 13.25 -0.28
CA PRO A 225 7.50 14.52 0.38
C PRO A 225 6.80 15.73 -0.26
N ARG A 226 6.69 15.79 -1.58
CA ARG A 226 5.94 16.86 -2.27
C ARG A 226 4.45 16.82 -1.94
N MET A 227 3.86 15.64 -1.90
CA MET A 227 2.47 15.48 -1.48
C MET A 227 2.26 15.91 -0.02
N GLU A 228 3.20 15.61 0.88
CA GLU A 228 3.16 16.09 2.27
C GLU A 228 3.19 17.61 2.35
N ILE A 229 4.04 18.28 1.58
CA ILE A 229 4.09 19.75 1.49
C ILE A 229 2.76 20.32 1.00
N VAL A 230 2.21 19.75 -0.08
CA VAL A 230 0.93 20.19 -0.64
C VAL A 230 -0.20 20.02 0.37
N ILE A 231 -0.32 18.84 0.99
CA ILE A 231 -1.36 18.57 1.99
C ILE A 231 -1.22 19.50 3.19
N THR A 232 0.00 19.68 3.71
CA THR A 232 0.27 20.59 4.84
C THR A 232 -0.10 22.03 4.50
N LYS A 233 0.20 22.49 3.26
CA LYS A 233 -0.14 23.84 2.80
C LYS A 233 -1.64 24.12 2.91
N PHE A 234 -2.47 23.15 2.50
CA PHE A 234 -3.93 23.29 2.45
C PHE A 234 -4.64 22.91 3.75
N THR A 235 -4.12 21.96 4.51
CA THR A 235 -4.80 21.41 5.71
C THR A 235 -4.17 21.84 7.02
N LYS A 236 -2.93 22.35 7.00
CA LYS A 236 -2.08 22.59 8.17
C LYS A 236 -1.75 21.33 8.99
N ALA A 237 -2.11 20.14 8.49
CA ALA A 237 -1.72 18.89 9.13
C ALA A 237 -0.22 18.64 8.91
N LEU A 238 0.49 18.32 9.98
CA LEU A 238 1.91 17.97 9.94
C LEU A 238 2.07 16.46 9.66
N PRO A 239 2.84 16.04 8.65
CA PRO A 239 3.01 14.63 8.30
C PRO A 239 3.69 13.85 9.43
N ARG A 240 3.23 12.62 9.66
CA ARG A 240 3.75 11.68 10.69
C ARG A 240 3.71 12.20 12.12
N ARG A 241 3.00 13.29 12.43
CA ARG A 241 2.91 13.84 13.79
C ARG A 241 2.44 12.81 14.81
N GLU A 242 1.40 12.05 14.46
CA GLU A 242 0.77 11.03 15.31
C GLU A 242 1.56 9.70 15.36
N ASP A 243 2.63 9.59 14.58
CA ASP A 243 3.50 8.40 14.52
C ASP A 243 4.85 8.66 15.19
N LEU A 244 5.49 9.80 14.88
CA LEU A 244 6.85 10.13 15.33
C LEU A 244 6.89 11.14 16.48
N GLY A 245 5.77 11.81 16.76
CA GLY A 245 5.70 12.98 17.65
C GLY A 245 6.02 14.30 16.94
N THR A 246 5.50 15.40 17.48
CA THR A 246 5.53 16.73 16.85
C THR A 246 6.94 17.21 16.51
N THR A 247 7.89 17.13 17.45
CA THR A 247 9.25 17.66 17.26
C THR A 247 10.00 16.98 16.12
N VAL A 248 9.91 15.65 16.03
CA VAL A 248 10.55 14.89 14.96
C VAL A 248 9.87 15.16 13.62
N ALA A 249 8.54 15.19 13.61
CA ALA A 249 7.75 15.48 12.42
C ALA A 249 8.05 16.88 11.85
N GLU A 250 8.18 17.91 12.70
CA GLU A 250 8.57 19.27 12.29
C GLU A 250 9.94 19.28 11.64
N ARG A 251 10.94 18.67 12.28
CA ARG A 251 12.31 18.61 11.75
C ARG A 251 12.39 17.88 10.41
N LEU A 252 11.71 16.73 10.28
CA LEU A 252 11.67 15.99 9.02
C LEU A 252 11.00 16.80 7.91
N PHE A 253 9.94 17.53 8.25
CA PHE A 253 9.23 18.36 7.31
C PHE A 253 10.08 19.57 6.85
N GLU A 254 10.82 20.24 7.74
CA GLU A 254 11.77 21.31 7.38
C GLU A 254 12.87 20.82 6.42
N VAL A 255 13.42 19.63 6.67
CA VAL A 255 14.40 18.99 5.76
C VAL A 255 13.77 18.72 4.40
N SER A 256 12.52 18.26 4.36
CA SER A 256 11.81 18.01 3.09
C SER A 256 11.61 19.28 2.27
N GLN A 257 11.36 20.42 2.93
CA GLN A 257 11.18 21.73 2.28
C GLN A 257 12.48 22.36 1.80
N SER A 258 13.61 22.09 2.46
CA SER A 258 14.92 22.68 2.12
C SER A 258 15.69 21.91 1.03
N SER A 259 15.19 20.74 0.62
CA SER A 259 15.70 19.94 -0.51
C SER A 259 15.83 20.78 -1.80
N PRO A 260 16.98 20.79 -2.51
CA PRO A 260 17.26 21.72 -3.63
C PRO A 260 16.26 21.76 -4.78
N ILE A 261 15.34 20.78 -4.88
CA ILE A 261 14.35 20.64 -5.96
C ILE A 261 12.97 21.16 -5.54
N SER A 262 12.78 21.59 -4.29
CA SER A 262 11.55 22.28 -3.82
C SER A 262 11.53 23.76 -4.23
N LYS A 263 12.70 24.36 -4.49
CA LYS A 263 12.89 25.78 -4.83
C LYS A 263 12.65 26.14 -6.30
N ILE A 264 12.00 25.28 -7.08
CA ILE A 264 11.73 25.54 -8.51
C ILE A 264 10.50 26.47 -8.70
N HIS A 265 9.83 26.89 -7.62
CA HIS A 265 8.63 27.72 -7.68
C HIS A 265 8.61 28.91 -6.70
N GLU A 266 9.77 29.42 -6.29
CA GLU A 266 9.89 30.80 -5.78
C GLU A 266 10.47 31.69 -6.89
#